data_AF-A0A957Y4X1-F1
#
_entry.id   AF-A0A957Y4X1-F1
#
_cell.length_a   1.000
_cell.length_b   1.000
_cell.length_c   1.000
_cell.angle_alpha   90.00
_cell.angle_beta   90.00
_cell.angle_gamma   90.00
#
_symmetry.space_group_name_H-M   'P 1'
#
loop_
_entity.id
_entity.type
_entity.pdbx_description
1 polymer ?
#
loop_
_entity_poly.entity_id
_entity_poly.type
_entity_poly.pdbx_seq_one_letter_code
_entity_poly.pdbx_strand_id
1 'polypeptide(L)'
;KAVDRSICLISPFFTRIDGEVHHQRRYDHYPAMLAIGILPEQNPEQEAIFTMLVERHAINLHAPQHATLVVMRSQDEQTLRSVLHAALPARETERQ
;
A
#
# COMPACT_ATOMS: atom_id res chain seq x y z
N LYS A 1 7.21 -25.69 14.87
CA LYS A 1 6.77 -25.66 13.46
C LYS A 1 5.24 -25.61 13.29
N ALA A 2 4.44 -26.47 13.94
CA ALA A 2 2.97 -26.34 13.87
C ALA A 2 2.44 -25.09 14.61
N VAL A 3 3.02 -24.77 15.78
CA VAL A 3 2.64 -23.60 16.59
C VAL A 3 2.86 -22.26 15.86
N ASP A 4 3.98 -22.10 15.12
CA ASP A 4 4.21 -20.89 14.32
C ASP A 4 3.15 -20.67 13.24
N ARG A 5 2.61 -21.76 12.66
CA ARG A 5 1.53 -21.69 11.66
C ARG A 5 0.18 -21.39 12.27
N SER A 6 0.03 -21.63 13.57
CA SER A 6 -1.18 -21.32 14.35
C SER A 6 -1.13 -19.93 14.97
N ILE A 7 -0.01 -19.19 14.86
CA ILE A 7 0.16 -17.90 15.53
C ILE A 7 -0.97 -16.92 15.18
N CYS A 8 -1.46 -16.95 13.93
CA CYS A 8 -2.60 -16.17 13.45
C CYS A 8 -3.92 -16.43 14.19
N LEU A 9 -4.07 -17.58 14.84
CA LEU A 9 -5.29 -18.01 15.52
C LEU A 9 -5.22 -17.86 17.05
N ILE A 10 -4.00 -17.82 17.61
CA ILE A 10 -3.78 -17.89 19.06
C ILE A 10 -3.08 -16.66 19.64
N SER A 11 -2.46 -15.82 18.80
CA SER A 11 -1.81 -14.62 19.30
C SER A 11 -2.87 -13.58 19.72
N PRO A 12 -2.74 -12.93 20.88
CA PRO A 12 -3.67 -11.88 21.32
C PRO A 12 -3.61 -10.61 20.45
N PHE A 13 -2.67 -10.55 19.50
CA PHE A 13 -2.48 -9.44 18.56
C PHE A 13 -3.27 -9.58 17.27
N PHE A 14 -4.36 -10.37 17.26
CA PHE A 14 -5.26 -10.47 16.11
C PHE A 14 -6.64 -9.90 16.43
N THR A 15 -7.27 -9.29 15.43
CA THR A 15 -8.62 -8.74 15.43
C THR A 15 -9.40 -9.27 14.23
N ARG A 16 -10.71 -9.07 14.20
CA ARG A 16 -11.56 -9.38 13.03
C ARG A 16 -12.07 -8.09 12.42
N ILE A 17 -11.84 -7.90 11.12
CA ILE A 17 -12.38 -6.80 10.32
C ILE A 17 -13.07 -7.45 9.12
N ASP A 18 -14.37 -7.17 8.94
CA ASP A 18 -15.20 -7.70 7.85
C ASP A 18 -15.16 -9.23 7.67
N GLY A 19 -15.00 -9.97 8.77
CA GLY A 19 -14.94 -11.44 8.78
C GLY A 19 -13.54 -12.02 8.57
N GLU A 20 -12.54 -11.19 8.29
CA GLU A 20 -11.15 -11.59 8.10
C GLU A 20 -10.30 -11.34 9.34
N VAL A 21 -9.35 -12.25 9.59
CA VAL A 21 -8.41 -12.16 10.73
C VAL A 21 -7.26 -11.24 10.35
N HIS A 22 -7.13 -10.13 11.07
CA HIS A 22 -6.13 -9.10 10.88
C HIS A 22 -5.25 -8.95 12.11
N HIS A 23 -4.04 -8.42 11.97
CA HIS A 23 -3.28 -7.99 13.13
C HIS A 23 -3.94 -6.78 13.79
N GLN A 24 -3.83 -6.68 15.12
CA GLN A 24 -4.15 -5.46 15.85
C GLN A 24 -3.13 -4.38 15.48
N ARG A 25 -3.62 -3.14 15.36
CA ARG A 25 -2.78 -1.96 15.20
C ARG A 25 -1.81 -1.87 16.37
N ARG A 26 -0.53 -1.72 16.06
CA ARG A 26 0.55 -1.57 17.04
C ARG A 26 0.77 -0.12 17.45
N TYR A 27 0.42 0.82 16.58
CA TYR A 27 0.62 2.25 16.76
C TYR A 27 -0.70 2.99 16.57
N ASP A 28 -0.86 4.13 17.25
CA ASP A 28 -2.06 4.95 17.12
C ASP A 28 -2.16 5.61 15.72
N HIS A 29 -1.00 5.85 15.10
CA HIS A 29 -0.90 6.56 13.82
C HIS A 29 -0.15 5.73 12.79
N TYR A 30 -0.68 5.68 11.57
CA TYR A 30 -0.07 5.03 10.41
C TYR A 30 0.00 6.00 9.23
N PRO A 31 1.09 5.96 8.44
CA PRO A 31 1.24 6.86 7.30
C PRO A 31 0.37 6.41 6.13
N ALA A 32 -0.10 7.37 5.33
CA ALA A 32 -0.58 7.08 3.98
C ALA A 32 0.54 6.49 3.12
N MET A 33 0.19 5.62 2.17
CA MET A 33 1.14 4.87 1.36
C MET A 33 1.06 5.26 -0.12
N LEU A 34 2.18 5.68 -0.71
CA LEU A 34 2.32 5.81 -2.16
C LEU A 34 3.35 4.79 -2.65
N ALA A 35 2.96 3.93 -3.57
CA ALA A 35 3.87 2.97 -4.20
C ALA A 35 4.12 3.35 -5.67
N ILE A 36 5.40 3.40 -6.06
CA ILE A 36 5.82 3.77 -7.41
C ILE A 36 6.57 2.58 -8.02
N GLY A 37 5.97 1.94 -9.03
CA GLY A 37 6.58 0.91 -9.85
C GLY A 37 7.32 1.52 -11.04
N ILE A 38 8.43 0.92 -11.44
CA ILE A 38 9.20 1.35 -12.62
C ILE A 38 9.32 0.18 -13.58
N LEU A 39 8.81 0.35 -14.80
CA LEU A 39 8.91 -0.66 -15.86
C LEU A 39 9.77 -0.17 -17.02
N PRO A 40 10.52 -1.05 -17.70
CA PRO A 40 11.26 -0.66 -18.91
C PRO A 40 10.33 -0.36 -20.09
N GLU A 41 9.18 -1.02 -20.15
CA GLU A 41 8.17 -0.94 -21.20
C GLU A 41 6.77 -1.20 -20.61
N GLN A 42 5.72 -0.83 -21.34
CA GLN A 42 4.34 -1.03 -20.88
C GLN A 42 4.06 -2.53 -20.70
N ASN A 43 3.60 -2.90 -19.51
CA ASN A 43 3.23 -4.27 -19.21
C ASN A 43 1.99 -4.27 -18.30
N PRO A 44 0.77 -4.33 -18.90
CA PRO A 44 -0.48 -4.27 -18.15
C PRO A 44 -0.63 -5.37 -17.09
N GLU A 45 -0.06 -6.55 -17.34
CA GLU A 45 -0.09 -7.66 -16.39
C GLU A 45 0.76 -7.33 -15.14
N GLN A 46 1.99 -6.86 -15.33
CA GLN A 46 2.84 -6.46 -14.21
C GLN A 46 2.27 -5.25 -13.45
N GLU A 47 1.66 -4.30 -14.15
CA GLU A 47 0.96 -3.16 -13.54
C GLU A 47 -0.21 -3.60 -12.66
N ALA A 48 -1.03 -4.55 -13.15
CA ALA A 48 -2.14 -5.12 -12.40
C ALA A 48 -1.67 -5.91 -11.17
N ILE A 49 -0.63 -6.75 -11.33
CA ILE A 49 -0.03 -7.52 -10.23
C ILE A 49 0.53 -6.56 -9.17
N PHE A 50 1.29 -5.55 -9.58
CA PHE A 50 1.86 -4.55 -8.68
C PHE A 50 0.77 -3.81 -7.89
N THR A 51 -0.28 -3.36 -8.58
CA THR A 51 -1.43 -2.68 -7.96
C THR A 51 -2.10 -3.54 -6.91
N MET A 52 -2.45 -4.79 -7.24
CA MET A 52 -3.05 -5.74 -6.31
C MET A 52 -2.15 -6.00 -5.08
N LEU A 53 -0.84 -6.11 -5.27
CA LEU A 53 0.10 -6.30 -4.16
C LEU A 53 0.13 -5.08 -3.25
N VAL A 54 0.16 -3.87 -3.80
CA VAL A 54 0.17 -2.62 -3.01
C VAL A 54 -1.11 -2.48 -2.20
N GLU A 55 -2.28 -2.77 -2.77
CA GLU A 55 -3.56 -2.76 -2.04
C GLU A 55 -3.52 -3.66 -0.80
N ARG A 56 -3.03 -4.90 -0.96
CA ARG A 56 -2.86 -5.86 0.15
C ARG A 56 -1.83 -5.39 1.17
N HIS A 57 -0.74 -4.76 0.71
CA HIS A 57 0.26 -4.18 1.61
C HIS A 57 -0.29 -3.00 2.41
N ALA A 58 -1.13 -2.16 1.80
CA ALA A 58 -1.79 -1.04 2.48
C ALA A 58 -2.68 -1.53 3.62
N ILE A 59 -3.44 -2.61 3.40
CA ILE A 59 -4.26 -3.26 4.44
C ILE A 59 -3.37 -3.77 5.58
N ASN A 60 -2.30 -4.49 5.26
CA ASN A 60 -1.35 -5.02 6.26
C ASN A 60 -0.63 -3.93 7.04
N LEU A 61 -0.38 -2.78 6.42
CA LEU A 61 0.23 -1.61 7.04
C LEU A 61 -0.78 -0.72 7.77
N HIS A 62 -2.07 -1.04 7.72
CA HIS A 62 -3.15 -0.19 8.21
C HIS A 62 -3.07 1.25 7.67
N ALA A 63 -2.62 1.41 6.42
CA ALA A 63 -2.49 2.72 5.79
C ALA A 63 -3.88 3.38 5.66
N PRO A 64 -4.10 4.62 6.14
CA PRO A 64 -5.39 5.29 6.06
C PRO A 64 -5.79 5.63 4.62
N GLN A 65 -4.81 5.83 3.74
CA GLN A 65 -4.96 6.05 2.31
C GLN A 65 -3.81 5.35 1.59
N HIS A 66 -4.07 4.88 0.37
CA HIS A 66 -3.01 4.37 -0.49
C HIS A 66 -3.24 4.74 -1.95
N ALA A 67 -2.15 4.86 -2.69
CA ALA A 67 -2.15 5.08 -4.13
C ALA A 67 -1.02 4.30 -4.79
N THR A 68 -1.23 3.96 -6.05
CA THR A 68 -0.26 3.26 -6.89
C THR A 68 0.00 4.06 -8.15
N LEU A 69 1.27 4.12 -8.52
CA LEU A 69 1.70 4.69 -9.78
C LEU A 69 2.69 3.75 -10.45
N VAL A 70 2.58 3.55 -11.76
CA VAL A 70 3.62 2.88 -12.54
C VAL A 70 4.15 3.85 -13.59
N VAL A 71 5.47 4.00 -13.61
CA VAL A 71 6.19 4.88 -14.54
C VAL A 71 7.11 4.06 -15.43
N MET A 72 7.33 4.54 -16.63
CA MET A 72 8.24 3.92 -17.58
C MET A 72 9.64 4.49 -17.41
N ARG A 73 10.66 3.64 -17.54
CA ARG A 73 12.07 4.07 -17.49
C ARG A 73 12.39 5.12 -18.54
N SER A 74 11.71 5.08 -19.68
CA SER A 74 11.88 5.99 -20.80
C SER A 74 11.04 7.27 -20.71
N GLN A 75 10.18 7.43 -19.69
CA GLN A 75 9.41 8.66 -19.52
C GLN A 75 10.33 9.85 -19.29
N ASP A 76 9.96 10.98 -19.88
CA ASP A 76 10.66 12.23 -19.66
C ASP A 76 10.42 12.78 -18.24
N GLU A 77 11.37 13.57 -17.75
CA GLU A 77 11.35 14.10 -16.39
C GLU A 77 10.11 14.97 -16.11
N GLN A 78 9.62 15.70 -17.11
CA GLN A 78 8.50 16.61 -16.92
C GLN A 78 7.18 15.83 -16.75
N THR A 79 7.00 14.76 -17.52
CA THR A 79 5.90 13.81 -17.33
C THR A 79 5.99 13.15 -15.96
N LEU A 80 7.17 12.67 -15.55
CA LEU A 80 7.35 12.04 -14.24
C LEU A 80 6.98 12.98 -13.08
N ARG A 81 7.47 14.22 -13.11
CA ARG A 81 7.16 15.25 -12.09
C ARG A 81 5.66 15.53 -12.02
N SER A 82 5.00 15.66 -13.16
CA SER A 82 3.57 15.96 -13.24
C SER A 82 2.74 14.84 -12.61
N VAL A 83 3.09 13.59 -12.92
CA VAL A 83 2.36 12.42 -12.42
C VAL A 83 2.60 12.20 -10.92
N LEU A 84 3.82 12.43 -10.42
CA LEU A 84 4.10 12.38 -8.99
C LEU A 84 3.36 13.47 -8.20
N HIS A 85 3.26 14.68 -8.75
CA HIS A 85 2.48 15.76 -8.13
C HIS A 85 0.99 15.45 -8.08
N ALA A 86 0.44 14.77 -9.09
CA ALA A 86 -0.96 14.34 -9.09
C ALA A 86 -1.23 13.19 -8.10
N ALA A 87 -0.26 12.29 -7.91
CA ALA A 87 -0.41 11.11 -7.06
C ALA A 87 -0.22 11.39 -5.56
N LEU A 88 0.40 12.52 -5.19
CA LEU A 88 0.48 12.98 -3.81
C LEU A 88 -0.79 13.78 -3.50
N PRO A 89 -1.79 13.23 -2.78
CA PRO A 89 -2.86 14.08 -2.28
C PRO A 89 -2.22 15.22 -1.49
N ALA A 90 -2.62 16.46 -1.78
CA ALA A 90 -2.24 17.60 -0.96
C ALA A 90 -2.59 17.22 0.47
N ARG A 91 -1.60 17.31 1.39
CA ARG A 91 -1.83 16.98 2.80
C ARG A 91 -3.10 17.69 3.24
N GLU A 92 -4.19 16.95 3.46
CA GLU A 92 -5.26 17.46 4.29
C GLU A 92 -4.62 17.66 5.63
N THR A 93 -4.31 18.93 5.90
CA THR A 93 -3.83 19.37 7.19
C THR A 93 -5.03 19.15 8.08
N GLU A 94 -5.09 17.99 8.75
CA GLU A 94 -6.02 17.77 9.85
C GLU A 94 -5.69 18.82 10.91
N ARG A 95 -6.38 19.95 10.80
CA ARG A 95 -6.73 20.79 11.95
C ARG A 95 -7.83 20.04 12.68
N GLN A 96 -7.52 19.54 13.88
CA GLN A 96 -8.11 19.99 15.14
C GLN A 96 -7.61 19.10 16.28
#